data_AF-A0A1F5UWZ8-F1
#
_entry.id   AF-A0A1F5UWZ8-F1
#
_cell.length_a   1.000
_cell.length_b   1.000
_cell.length_c   1.000
_cell.angle_alpha   90.00
_cell.angle_beta   90.00
_cell.angle_gamma   90.00
#
_symmetry.space_group_name_H-M   'P 1'
#
loop_
_entity.id
_entity.type
_entity.pdbx_description
1 polymer ?
#
loop_
_entity_poly.entity_id
_entity_poly.type
_entity_poly.pdbx_seq_one_letter_code
_entity_poly.pdbx_strand_id
1 'polypeptide(L)'
;MKIFPVLSLFFSLVLTSCATVAREDIRELKLYGMIIDNFCAAQHKEDIDEFSKTYSKDKALNCTLGYAFYSTSGIREFDSESNEKITRYLRDKKSELNAGIKCYELNNKLHLVEIIIPER
;
A
#
# COMPACT_ATOMS: atom_id res chain seq x y z
N MET A 1 -60.07 -6.92 -41.30
CA MET A 1 -59.00 -6.99 -42.31
C MET A 1 -58.52 -5.56 -42.57
N LYS A 2 -57.19 -5.36 -42.52
CA LYS A 2 -56.40 -4.14 -42.81
C LYS A 2 -56.27 -3.07 -41.71
N ILE A 3 -55.12 -2.45 -41.39
CA ILE A 3 -53.65 -2.71 -41.42
C ILE A 3 -53.11 -1.65 -40.43
N PHE A 4 -52.47 -2.04 -39.31
CA PHE A 4 -51.43 -1.23 -38.64
C PHE A 4 -50.12 -1.49 -39.41
N PRO A 5 -49.17 -0.56 -39.64
CA PRO A 5 -48.60 0.35 -38.62
C PRO A 5 -48.06 1.72 -39.13
N VAL A 6 -47.92 2.72 -38.26
CA VAL A 6 -47.10 3.93 -38.52
C VAL A 6 -46.37 4.31 -37.23
N LEU A 7 -45.16 4.87 -37.38
CA LEU A 7 -44.16 5.30 -36.38
C LEU A 7 -43.34 4.13 -35.80
N SER A 8 -42.18 3.76 -36.35
CA SER A 8 -41.01 4.60 -36.66
C SER A 8 -40.67 5.53 -35.49
N LEU A 9 -39.74 5.14 -34.62
CA LEU A 9 -38.36 5.61 -34.74
C LEU A 9 -37.53 5.04 -33.58
N PHE A 10 -36.43 4.40 -33.96
CA PHE A 10 -35.28 4.12 -33.12
C PHE A 10 -34.88 5.34 -32.29
N PHE A 11 -34.80 5.20 -30.97
CA PHE A 11 -33.91 6.03 -30.17
C PHE A 11 -33.30 5.18 -29.05
N SER A 12 -32.50 4.20 -29.46
CA SER A 12 -31.55 3.51 -28.58
C SER A 12 -30.46 4.52 -28.20
N LEU A 13 -30.76 5.38 -27.23
CA LEU A 13 -29.77 6.21 -26.57
C LEU A 13 -28.96 5.30 -25.63
N VAL A 14 -28.05 4.51 -26.21
CA VAL A 14 -26.98 3.86 -25.46
C VAL A 14 -26.08 5.00 -24.99
N LEU A 15 -26.31 5.45 -23.76
CA LEU A 15 -25.38 6.30 -23.03
C LEU A 15 -24.11 5.48 -22.81
N THR A 16 -23.24 5.46 -23.82
CA THR A 16 -21.85 5.04 -23.69
C THR A 16 -21.16 6.11 -22.85
N SER A 17 -21.39 6.07 -21.54
CA SER A 17 -20.54 6.76 -20.58
C SER A 17 -19.17 6.08 -20.64
N CYS A 18 -18.31 6.56 -21.53
CA CYS A 18 -16.87 6.39 -21.38
C CYS A 18 -16.50 7.05 -20.05
N ALA A 19 -16.51 6.25 -18.97
CA ALA A 19 -15.82 6.62 -17.76
C ALA A 19 -14.33 6.72 -18.12
N THR A 20 -13.88 7.94 -18.38
CA THR A 20 -12.45 8.25 -18.41
C THR A 20 -11.95 7.97 -17.02
N VAL A 21 -11.43 6.76 -16.80
CA VAL A 21 -10.71 6.41 -15.57
C VAL A 21 -9.55 7.39 -15.49
N ALA A 22 -9.65 8.36 -14.59
CA ALA A 22 -8.56 9.25 -14.28
C ALA A 22 -7.39 8.36 -13.87
N ARG A 23 -6.37 8.32 -14.72
CA ARG A 23 -5.15 7.57 -14.46
C ARG A 23 -4.42 8.40 -13.42
N GLU A 24 -4.58 8.07 -12.14
CA GLU A 24 -3.71 8.61 -11.09
C GLU A 24 -2.27 8.43 -11.56
N ASP A 25 -1.49 9.51 -11.49
CA ASP A 25 -0.07 9.46 -11.82
C ASP A 25 0.63 8.71 -10.69
N ILE A 26 0.66 7.38 -10.80
CA ILE A 26 1.27 6.48 -9.83
C ILE A 26 2.78 6.66 -9.94
N ARG A 27 3.32 7.56 -9.13
CA ARG A 27 4.75 7.81 -9.06
C ARG A 27 5.43 6.79 -8.16
N GLU A 28 6.44 6.11 -8.71
CA GLU A 28 7.33 5.27 -7.90
C GLU A 28 8.21 6.14 -6.99
N LEU A 29 8.30 5.72 -5.73
CA LEU A 29 9.07 6.32 -4.66
C LEU A 29 10.14 5.34 -4.19
N LYS A 30 11.30 5.88 -3.81
CA LYS A 30 12.33 5.15 -3.08
C LYS A 30 12.45 5.77 -1.70
N LEU A 31 12.14 4.99 -0.67
CA LEU A 31 12.15 5.45 0.72
C LEU A 31 13.17 4.63 1.53
N TYR A 32 13.75 5.25 2.55
CA TYR A 32 14.58 4.58 3.55
C TYR A 32 13.97 4.82 4.91
N GLY A 33 13.95 3.78 5.74
CA GLY A 33 13.24 3.81 7.01
C GLY A 33 13.17 2.45 7.67
N MET A 34 12.24 2.33 8.61
CA MET A 34 12.02 1.14 9.42
C MET A 34 10.65 0.53 9.14
N ILE A 35 10.60 -0.79 8.98
CA ILE A 35 9.36 -1.57 8.99
C ILE A 35 8.89 -1.73 10.44
N ILE A 36 7.64 -1.41 10.72
CA ILE A 36 7.01 -1.51 12.04
C ILE A 36 5.61 -2.13 11.90
N ASP A 37 5.16 -2.92 12.87
CA ASP A 37 3.78 -3.43 12.87
C ASP A 37 2.77 -2.29 13.15
N ASN A 38 1.57 -2.39 12.57
CA ASN A 38 0.56 -1.32 12.66
C ASN A 38 0.13 -1.01 14.11
N PHE A 39 0.13 -2.01 14.99
CA PHE A 39 -0.30 -1.84 16.36
C PHE A 39 0.72 -1.00 17.14
N CYS A 40 1.99 -1.36 17.09
CA CYS A 40 3.07 -0.59 17.70
C CYS A 40 3.20 0.80 17.05
N ALA A 41 3.04 0.92 15.74
CA ALA A 41 3.06 2.21 15.06
C ALA A 41 1.95 3.16 15.55
N ALA A 42 0.76 2.63 15.83
CA ALA A 42 -0.34 3.40 16.39
C ALA A 42 -0.11 3.79 17.85
N GLN A 43 0.44 2.86 18.66
CA GLN A 43 0.72 3.12 20.08
C GLN A 43 1.86 4.10 20.29
N HIS A 44 2.87 4.06 19.43
CA HIS A 44 4.11 4.83 19.59
C HIS A 44 4.22 6.00 18.61
N LYS A 45 3.10 6.58 18.17
CA LYS A 45 3.12 7.65 17.17
C LYS A 45 3.85 8.91 17.66
N GLU A 46 3.81 9.18 18.96
CA GLU A 46 4.39 10.38 19.57
C GLU A 46 5.86 10.19 19.98
N ASP A 47 6.30 8.94 20.19
CA ASP A 47 7.63 8.56 20.67
C ASP A 47 8.35 7.59 19.70
N ILE A 48 7.93 7.53 18.43
CA ILE A 48 8.39 6.54 17.45
C ILE A 48 9.93 6.54 17.28
N ASP A 49 10.56 7.70 17.40
CA ASP A 49 12.01 7.87 17.34
C ASP A 49 12.74 7.15 18.47
N GLU A 50 12.20 7.19 19.68
CA GLU A 50 12.77 6.49 20.83
C GLU A 50 12.42 5.01 20.79
N PHE A 51 11.15 4.70 20.49
CA PHE A 51 10.66 3.33 20.38
C PHE A 51 11.44 2.52 19.35
N SER A 52 11.70 3.08 18.17
CA SER A 52 12.40 2.42 17.05
C SER A 52 13.78 1.87 17.46
N LYS A 53 14.47 2.49 18.42
CA LYS A 53 15.78 2.05 18.91
C LYS A 53 15.74 0.72 19.65
N THR A 54 14.60 0.37 20.23
CA THR A 54 14.39 -0.85 21.03
C THR A 54 13.46 -1.85 20.35
N TYR A 55 12.92 -1.48 19.20
CA TYR A 55 12.01 -2.30 18.44
C TYR A 55 12.75 -3.41 17.69
N SER A 56 12.23 -4.64 17.76
CA SER A 56 12.89 -5.83 17.26
C SER A 56 12.05 -6.57 16.24
N LYS A 57 12.71 -7.36 15.40
CA LYS A 57 12.05 -8.18 14.37
C LYS A 57 11.06 -9.18 14.97
N ASP A 58 11.38 -9.71 16.15
CA ASP A 58 10.49 -10.62 16.87
C ASP A 58 9.21 -9.91 17.34
N LYS A 59 9.29 -8.63 17.75
CA LYS A 59 8.09 -7.84 18.06
C LYS A 59 7.24 -7.65 16.80
N ALA A 60 7.88 -7.26 15.68
CA ALA A 60 7.18 -7.07 14.41
C ALA A 60 6.43 -8.31 13.92
N LEU A 61 7.00 -9.50 14.09
CA LEU A 61 6.39 -10.75 13.66
C LEU A 61 5.26 -11.24 14.57
N ASN A 62 5.23 -10.82 15.85
CA ASN A 62 4.25 -11.30 16.83
C ASN A 62 3.02 -10.39 16.99
N CYS A 63 3.10 -9.12 16.56
CA CYS A 63 2.11 -8.08 16.84
C CYS A 63 1.29 -7.62 15.61
N THR A 64 1.00 -8.49 14.63
CA THR A 64 0.58 -8.01 13.30
C THR A 64 -0.94 -7.91 13.07
N LEU A 65 -1.38 -6.68 12.79
CA LEU A 65 -2.56 -6.32 11.98
C LEU A 65 -2.11 -5.71 10.65
N GLY A 66 -1.00 -6.23 10.10
CA GLY A 66 -0.24 -5.60 9.02
C GLY A 66 0.92 -4.74 9.52
N TYR A 67 1.60 -4.09 8.58
CA TYR A 67 2.80 -3.29 8.80
C TYR A 67 2.63 -1.87 8.24
N ALA A 68 3.46 -0.98 8.78
CA ALA A 68 3.69 0.36 8.33
C ALA A 68 5.19 0.60 8.11
N PHE A 69 5.49 1.67 7.38
CA PHE A 69 6.84 2.15 7.15
C PHE A 69 7.05 3.47 7.88
N TYR A 70 7.98 3.48 8.81
CA TYR A 70 8.44 4.68 9.50
C TYR A 70 9.63 5.29 8.76
N SER A 71 9.47 6.52 8.27
CA SER A 71 10.52 7.27 7.57
C SER A 71 10.52 8.73 8.00
N THR A 72 11.42 9.53 7.43
CA THR A 72 11.42 10.99 7.61
C THR A 72 10.13 11.68 7.14
N SER A 73 9.34 11.01 6.29
CA SER A 73 8.02 11.50 5.85
C SER A 73 6.87 11.09 6.78
N GLY A 74 7.19 10.48 7.92
CA GLY A 74 6.23 9.92 8.87
C GLY A 74 5.97 8.43 8.69
N ILE A 75 4.89 7.96 9.33
CA ILE A 75 4.43 6.57 9.33
C ILE A 75 3.34 6.39 8.26
N ARG A 76 3.49 5.40 7.38
CA ARG A 76 2.47 5.03 6.38
C ARG A 76 2.23 3.54 6.34
N GLU A 77 0.97 3.12 6.33
CA GLU A 77 0.61 1.70 6.27
C GLU A 77 0.87 1.09 4.89
N PHE A 78 1.16 -0.21 4.89
CA PHE A 78 1.20 -1.01 3.68
C PHE A 78 -0.18 -1.61 3.34
N ASP A 79 -0.41 -1.85 2.06
CA ASP A 79 -1.57 -2.64 1.62
C ASP A 79 -1.42 -4.14 1.96
N SER A 80 -2.50 -4.89 1.78
CA SER A 80 -2.55 -6.31 2.15
C SER A 80 -1.53 -7.16 1.40
N GLU A 81 -1.31 -6.91 0.11
CA GLU A 81 -0.35 -7.67 -0.69
C GLU A 81 1.09 -7.41 -0.22
N SER A 82 1.40 -6.16 0.06
CA SER A 82 2.67 -5.71 0.59
C SER A 82 2.96 -6.28 1.98
N ASN A 83 1.94 -6.38 2.83
CA ASN A 83 2.05 -7.00 4.16
C ASN A 83 2.49 -8.47 4.08
N GLU A 84 2.05 -9.23 3.07
CA GLU A 84 2.53 -10.59 2.86
C GLU A 84 4.01 -10.61 2.42
N LYS A 85 4.40 -9.73 1.49
CA LYS A 85 5.80 -9.59 1.04
C LYS A 85 6.73 -9.28 2.23
N ILE A 86 6.31 -8.34 3.08
CA ILE A 86 7.04 -7.95 4.30
C ILE A 86 7.11 -9.13 5.28
N THR A 87 6.01 -9.84 5.50
CA THR A 87 6.03 -11.02 6.40
C THR A 87 7.05 -12.06 5.93
N ARG A 88 7.10 -12.35 4.62
CA ARG A 88 8.09 -13.28 4.05
C ARG A 88 9.51 -12.78 4.26
N TYR A 89 9.75 -11.48 4.02
CA TYR A 89 11.04 -10.85 4.23
C TYR A 89 11.50 -10.91 5.70
N LEU A 90 10.64 -10.53 6.65
CA LEU A 90 10.99 -10.50 8.08
C LEU A 90 11.25 -11.90 8.66
N ARG A 91 10.70 -12.95 8.05
CA ARG A 91 11.01 -14.34 8.43
C ARG A 91 12.39 -14.82 7.99
N ASP A 92 13.03 -14.14 7.03
CA ASP A 92 14.43 -14.41 6.69
C ASP A 92 15.32 -14.07 7.89
N LYS A 93 16.27 -14.93 8.24
CA LYS A 93 17.21 -14.65 9.35
C LYS A 93 18.09 -13.43 9.07
N LYS A 94 18.41 -13.17 7.80
CA LYS A 94 19.29 -12.06 7.38
C LYS A 94 18.55 -10.74 7.17
N SER A 95 17.23 -10.71 7.24
CA SER A 95 16.47 -9.47 7.10
C SER A 95 16.63 -8.55 8.30
N GLU A 96 16.45 -7.26 8.02
CA GLU A 96 16.55 -6.17 8.98
C GLU A 96 15.26 -5.35 8.96
N LEU A 97 14.93 -4.70 10.07
CA LEU A 97 13.78 -3.80 10.09
C LEU A 97 14.09 -2.50 9.35
N ASN A 98 15.34 -2.03 9.40
CA ASN A 98 15.80 -0.89 8.63
C ASN A 98 16.08 -1.33 7.20
N ALA A 99 15.34 -0.78 6.25
CA ALA A 99 15.44 -1.16 4.86
C ALA A 99 15.17 0.04 3.94
N GLY A 100 15.74 -0.03 2.73
CA GLY A 100 15.20 0.76 1.63
C GLY A 100 13.98 0.05 1.04
N ILE A 101 13.04 0.79 0.48
CA ILE A 101 11.91 0.25 -0.27
C ILE A 101 11.72 1.01 -1.58
N LYS A 102 11.32 0.29 -2.62
CA LYS A 102 10.64 0.87 -3.79
C LYS A 102 9.16 0.63 -3.63
N CYS A 103 8.36 1.67 -3.74
CA CYS A 103 6.92 1.59 -3.55
C CYS A 103 6.22 2.66 -4.38
N TYR A 104 4.90 2.56 -4.47
CA TYR A 104 4.06 3.67 -4.90
C TYR A 104 2.90 3.83 -3.92
N GLU A 105 2.26 4.98 -3.91
CA GLU A 105 1.14 5.27 -3.02
C GLU A 105 -0.19 5.05 -3.76
N LEU A 106 -1.08 4.25 -3.18
CA LEU A 106 -2.45 4.05 -3.64
C LEU A 106 -3.40 4.10 -2.44
N ASN A 107 -4.47 4.88 -2.54
CA ASN A 107 -5.50 4.96 -1.49
C ASN A 107 -4.91 5.22 -0.09
N ASN A 108 -3.92 6.12 0.01
CA ASN A 108 -3.17 6.45 1.24
C ASN A 108 -2.41 5.26 1.88
N LYS A 109 -2.10 4.23 1.10
CA LYS A 109 -1.26 3.09 1.52
C LYS A 109 -0.07 2.94 0.59
N LEU A 110 1.01 2.42 1.14
CA LEU A 110 2.18 2.03 0.39
C LEU A 110 1.95 0.67 -0.26
N HIS A 111 2.06 0.64 -1.58
CA HIS A 111 2.22 -0.60 -2.33
C HIS A 111 3.70 -0.87 -2.56
N LEU A 112 4.19 -1.95 -1.98
CA LEU A 112 5.58 -2.37 -2.03
C LEU A 112 5.89 -3.08 -3.36
N VAL A 113 6.83 -2.50 -4.10
CA VAL A 113 7.43 -3.10 -5.30
C VAL A 113 8.61 -3.98 -4.90
N GLU A 114 9.53 -3.44 -4.10
CA GLU A 114 10.79 -4.11 -3.76
C GLU A 114 11.33 -3.63 -2.41
N ILE A 115 11.96 -4.53 -1.66
CA ILE A 115 12.77 -4.19 -0.48
C ILE A 115 14.23 -4.13 -0.91
N ILE A 116 14.86 -2.98 -0.75
CA ILE A 116 16.26 -2.72 -1.06
C ILE A 116 17.08 -2.98 0.21
N ILE A 117 17.91 -4.01 0.18
CA ILE A 117 18.87 -4.30 1.25
C ILE A 117 20.08 -3.38 1.04
N PRO A 118 20.43 -2.51 2.00
CA PRO A 118 21.65 -1.72 1.90
C PRO A 118 22.87 -2.65 1.83
N GLU A 119 23.73 -2.46 0.83
CA GLU A 119 25.03 -3.13 0.78
C GLU A 119 25.84 -2.72 2.02
N ARG A 120 26.29 -3.71 2.80
CA ARG A 120 27.12 -3.52 4.00
C ARG A 120 28.59 -3.55 3.67
#